data_AF-A0A316EAQ7-F1
#
_entry.id   AF-A0A316EAQ7-F1
#
_cell.length_a   1.000
_cell.length_b   1.000
_cell.length_c   1.000
_cell.angle_alpha   90.00
_cell.angle_beta   90.00
_cell.angle_gamma   90.00
#
_symmetry.space_group_name_H-M   'P 1'
#
loop_
_entity.id
_entity.type
_entity.pdbx_description
1 polymer ?
#
loop_
_entity_poly.entity_id
_entity_poly.type
_entity_poly.pdbx_seq_one_letter_code
_entity_poly.pdbx_strand_id
1 'polypeptide(L)' 'MPTLQEIAFAFHSKHRTDRGRIGHAIAERIGLKRQQVLARLRGDVPIADSEMDAFLEELKLPKES' A
#
# COMPACT_ATOMS: atom_id res chain seq x y z
N MET A 1 1.28 15.10 3.41
CA MET A 1 1.61 13.69 3.11
C MET A 1 0.41 12.81 3.44
N PRO A 2 -0.06 11.95 2.54
CA PRO A 2 -1.16 11.02 2.82
C PRO A 2 -0.84 10.12 4.01
N THR A 3 -1.82 9.96 4.89
CA THR A 3 -1.72 9.16 6.11
C THR A 3 -1.87 7.67 5.82
N LEU A 4 -1.39 6.82 6.74
CA LEU A 4 -1.63 5.38 6.70
C LEU A 4 -3.12 5.04 6.56
N GLN A 5 -4.00 5.86 7.15
CA GLN A 5 -5.45 5.72 7.06
C GLN A 5 -5.96 5.93 5.63
N GLU A 6 -5.44 6.93 4.91
CA GLU A 6 -5.82 7.21 3.52
C GLU A 6 -5.35 6.11 2.58
N ILE A 7 -4.13 5.59 2.79
CA ILE A 7 -3.58 4.45 2.05
C ILE A 7 -4.43 3.19 2.29
N ALA A 8 -4.78 2.91 3.54
CA ALA A 8 -5.63 1.78 3.90
C ALA A 8 -7.05 1.92 3.30
N PHE A 9 -7.63 3.13 3.37
CA PHE A 9 -8.93 3.42 2.78
C PHE A 9 -8.94 3.20 1.26
N ALA A 10 -7.95 3.74 0.55
CA ALA A 10 -7.80 3.58 -0.89
C ALA A 10 -7.65 2.10 -1.28
N PHE A 11 -6.87 1.34 -0.51
CA PHE A 11 -6.73 -0.10 -0.71
C PHE A 11 -8.03 -0.87 -0.47
N HIS A 12 -8.76 -0.54 0.61
CA HIS A 12 -10.04 -1.18 0.94
C HIS A 12 -11.16 -0.84 -0.04
N SER A 13 -11.09 0.33 -0.70
CA SER A 13 -12.00 0.74 -1.77
C SER A 13 -11.84 -0.08 -3.06
N LYS A 14 -10.70 -0.78 -3.27
CA LYS A 14 -10.45 -1.61 -4.46
C LYS A 14 -11.06 -3.01 -4.37
N HIS A 15 -11.40 -3.58 -5.53
CA HIS A 15 -11.91 -4.94 -5.64
C HIS A 15 -10.92 -5.99 -5.12
N ARG A 16 -11.42 -7.17 -4.68
CA ARG A 16 -10.58 -8.25 -4.11
C ARG A 16 -9.44 -8.69 -5.04
N THR A 17 -9.70 -8.73 -6.36
CA THR A 17 -8.71 -9.11 -7.38
C THR A 17 -7.58 -8.08 -7.47
N ASP A 18 -7.92 -6.80 -7.47
CA ASP A 18 -6.94 -5.70 -7.50
C ASP A 18 -6.11 -5.66 -6.24
N ARG A 19 -6.71 -5.91 -5.07
CA ARG A 19 -5.98 -5.95 -3.79
C ARG A 19 -4.89 -7.03 -3.77
N GLY A 20 -5.16 -8.18 -4.36
CA GLY A 20 -4.18 -9.25 -4.49
C GLY A 20 -3.00 -8.86 -5.38
N ARG A 21 -3.30 -8.22 -6.50
CA ARG A 21 -2.31 -7.71 -7.48
C ARG A 21 -1.47 -6.57 -6.91
N ILE A 22 -2.10 -5.56 -6.31
CA ILE A 22 -1.45 -4.41 -5.69
C ILE A 22 -0.49 -4.88 -4.58
N GLY A 23 -0.96 -5.75 -3.68
CA GLY A 23 -0.11 -6.29 -2.62
C GLY A 23 1.06 -7.13 -3.12
N HIS A 24 0.96 -7.73 -4.32
CA HIS A 24 2.05 -8.46 -4.97
C HIS A 24 3.03 -7.52 -5.67
N ALA A 25 2.55 -6.53 -6.43
CA ALA A 25 3.38 -5.56 -7.13
C ALA A 25 4.23 -4.73 -6.16
N ILE A 26 3.63 -4.24 -5.07
CA ILE A 26 4.37 -3.53 -4.01
C ILE A 26 5.43 -4.46 -3.42
N ALA A 27 5.07 -5.69 -3.06
CA ALA A 27 5.98 -6.67 -2.48
C ALA A 27 7.22 -6.92 -3.37
N GLU A 28 7.05 -7.01 -4.69
CA GLU A 28 8.17 -7.15 -5.63
C GLU A 28 9.05 -5.89 -5.68
N ARG A 29 8.47 -4.69 -5.61
CA ARG A 29 9.25 -3.43 -5.65
C ARG A 29 10.08 -3.18 -4.41
N ILE A 30 9.53 -3.43 -3.23
CA ILE A 30 10.21 -3.15 -1.94
C ILE A 30 10.90 -4.39 -1.33
N GLY A 31 10.86 -5.52 -2.03
CA GLY A 31 11.50 -6.77 -1.58
C GLY A 31 10.88 -7.38 -0.32
N LEU A 32 9.60 -7.09 -0.04
CA LEU A 32 8.90 -7.61 1.13
C LEU A 32 8.03 -8.81 0.78
N LYS A 33 7.63 -9.56 1.82
CA LYS A 33 6.62 -10.59 1.65
C LYS A 33 5.24 -9.94 1.44
N ARG A 34 4.44 -10.48 0.53
CA ARG A 34 3.04 -10.05 0.31
C ARG A 34 2.23 -9.93 1.60
N GLN A 35 2.42 -10.83 2.56
CA GLN A 35 1.74 -10.74 3.86
C GLN A 35 2.11 -9.48 4.65
N GLN A 36 3.39 -9.07 4.62
CA GLN A 36 3.88 -7.87 5.31
C GLN A 36 3.33 -6.59 4.66
N VAL A 37 3.22 -6.58 3.34
CA VAL A 37 2.58 -5.50 2.57
C VAL A 37 1.09 -5.42 2.91
N LEU A 38 0.39 -6.56 2.96
CA LEU A 38 -1.03 -6.60 3.32
C LEU A 38 -1.31 -6.19 4.76
N ALA A 39 -0.38 -6.43 5.70
CA ALA A 39 -0.51 -5.97 7.08
C ALA A 39 -0.38 -4.43 7.16
N ARG A 40 0.55 -3.86 6.39
CA ARG A 40 0.69 -2.39 6.25
C ARG A 40 -0.54 -1.75 5.62
N LEU A 41 -1.06 -2.34 4.54
CA LEU A 41 -2.27 -1.86 3.86
C LEU A 41 -3.54 -1.95 4.72
N ARG A 42 -3.52 -2.79 5.75
CA ARG A 42 -4.60 -2.87 6.76
C ARG A 42 -4.43 -1.88 7.90
N GLY A 43 -3.26 -1.23 7.99
CA GLY A 43 -2.91 -0.37 9.13
C GLY A 43 -2.44 -1.15 10.36
N ASP A 44 -2.24 -2.48 10.27
CA ASP A 44 -1.72 -3.29 11.37
C ASP A 44 -0.23 -2.99 11.66
N VAL A 45 0.49 -2.52 10.64
CA VAL A 45 1.92 -2.19 10.69
C VAL A 45 2.14 -0.82 10.04
N PRO A 46 2.95 0.07 10.63
CA PRO A 46 3.28 1.34 10.01
C PRO A 46 4.08 1.13 8.71
N ILE A 47 3.77 1.94 7.69
CA ILE A 47 4.53 2.02 6.44
C ILE A 47 5.74 2.93 6.69
N ALA A 48 6.93 2.46 6.34
CA ALA A 48 8.13 3.29 6.42
C ALA A 48 8.17 4.31 5.27
N ASP A 49 8.80 5.46 5.49
CA ASP A 49 8.91 6.51 4.46
C ASP A 49 9.55 5.99 3.17
N SER A 50 10.54 5.08 3.28
CA SER A 50 11.20 4.43 2.15
C SER A 50 10.27 3.53 1.33
N GLU A 51 9.17 3.07 1.93
CA GLU A 51 8.19 2.19 1.29
C GLU A 51 6.99 2.99 0.77
N MET A 52 6.70 4.15 1.37
CA MET A 52 5.55 5.02 1.08
C MET A 52 5.38 5.28 -0.41
N ASP A 53 6.49 5.54 -1.12
CA ASP A 53 6.47 5.84 -2.55
C ASP A 53 5.87 4.69 -3.38
N ALA A 54 6.23 3.45 -3.07
CA ALA A 54 5.71 2.27 -3.75
C ALA A 54 4.22 2.05 -3.49
N PHE A 55 3.75 2.34 -2.26
CA PHE A 55 2.32 2.28 -1.94
C PHE A 55 1.53 3.34 -2.70
N LEU A 56 2.03 4.57 -2.75
CA LEU A 56 1.36 5.68 -3.45
C LEU A 56 1.30 5.45 -4.96
N GLU A 57 2.38 4.98 -5.56
CA GLU A 57 2.43 4.71 -7.00
C GLU A 57 1.45 3.60 -7.41
N GLU A 58 1.45 2.47 -6.69
CA GLU A 58 0.57 1.34 -7.00
C GLU A 58 -0.91 1.61 -6.69
N LEU A 59 -1.19 2.41 -5.65
CA LEU A 59 -2.55 2.84 -5.34
C LEU A 59 -3.02 4.03 -6.20
N LYS A 60 -2.12 4.59 -7.03
CA LYS A 60 -2.34 5.81 -7.82
C LYS A 60 -2.85 6.97 -6.95
N LEU A 61 -2.31 7.08 -5.74
CA LEU A 61 -2.61 8.16 -4.82
C LEU A 61 -1.74 9.37 -5.13
N PRO A 62 -2.29 10.59 -5.09
CA PRO A 62 -1.48 11.79 -5.23
C PRO A 62 -0.46 11.85 -4.10
N LYS A 63 0.79 12.22 -4.43
CA LYS A 63 1.85 12.45 -3.44
C LYS A 63 1.65 13.76 -2.65
N GLU A 64 0.58 14.52 -2.95
CA GLU A 64 0.28 15.84 -2.40
C GLU A 64 -0.94 15.85 -1.46
N SER A 65 -0.69 16.29 -0.23
CA SER A 65 -1.54 17.20 0.56
C SER A 65 -0.66 17.90 1.59
#